data_AF-A0A2I0N8U0-F1
#
_entry.id   AF-A0A2I0N8U0-F1
#
_cell.length_a   1.000
_cell.length_b   1.000
_cell.length_c   1.000
_cell.angle_alpha   90.00
_cell.angle_beta   90.00
_cell.angle_gamma   90.00
#
_symmetry.space_group_name_H-M   'P 1'
#
loop_
_entity.id
_entity.type
_entity.pdbx_description
1 polymer ?
#
loop_
_entity_poly.entity_id
_entity_poly.type
_entity_poly.pdbx_seq_one_letter_code
_entity_poly.pdbx_strand_id
1 'polypeptide(L)'
;MGYILITVITLTMFTGFLSGCISVDDTKLPDDSGVNTANEMSNAFFEKSHVVVAYIDSGINPYHQQFRRPDMMAHPSAYISDYPADSIPLNLTFGDSYQQNVRNDTATFSEVERGSLYWIPGTPVIGAVSFSQDYVLNLVEADGLPILSDSSDHGNSVASTILNNNQEVLLVVIEAGSKDLAEAMNWAAEQPWIDIISSSFGLLTGVEVPEPVFWSGVSEAIKKAYDSGKILTQGAGNRIMPPWFGDTAGPPQIINVGGFDYKCKGDALIAAKSPDFTSDFSVLVANNTDMDGYDWHSGTSYSGPTVAATISKTLLSCREKLNYTGEGAANGNLIDLPAKDISLTNSMFRDAFNKTALYVSTADYDPTQFEQHDLLLFILDIPTPILPGAPFIQMGWGYVGPEIVNDTVDILLGKTQYEPSLEKQLAEPYMDAVYELRKTFWGNWPLGEEEYNRLVEG
;
A
#
# COMPACT_ATOMS: atom_id res chain seq x y z
N MET A 1 53.45 36.91 31.68
CA MET A 1 54.15 36.88 30.38
C MET A 1 53.29 36.02 29.46
N GLY A 2 52.44 36.55 28.58
CA GLY A 2 52.72 37.52 27.50
C GLY A 2 52.52 36.76 26.18
N TYR A 3 51.29 36.69 25.65
CA TYR A 3 50.78 37.42 24.48
C TYR A 3 51.59 37.24 23.18
N ILE A 4 50.97 36.62 22.16
CA ILE A 4 50.96 37.14 20.78
C ILE A 4 49.55 37.01 20.19
N LEU A 5 49.14 38.12 19.59
CA LEU A 5 47.86 38.50 19.00
C LEU A 5 48.04 38.52 17.47
N ILE A 6 47.07 38.03 16.69
CA ILE A 6 46.85 38.52 15.30
C ILE A 6 45.34 38.70 15.06
N THR A 7 45.05 39.92 14.61
CA THR A 7 43.80 40.62 14.32
C THR A 7 43.08 40.13 13.06
N VAL A 8 41.74 40.06 13.07
CA VAL A 8 40.89 40.32 11.87
C VAL A 8 39.57 41.03 12.25
N ILE A 9 39.57 42.34 12.00
CA ILE A 9 38.56 43.25 11.43
C ILE A 9 37.05 42.98 11.68
N THR A 10 36.45 43.95 12.39
CA THR A 10 35.01 44.25 12.51
C THR A 10 34.50 45.03 11.30
N LEU A 11 33.35 44.65 10.73
CA LEU A 11 32.51 45.56 9.94
C LEU A 11 31.04 45.40 10.38
N THR A 12 30.51 46.46 11.00
CA THR A 12 29.11 46.61 11.38
C THR A 12 28.33 47.20 10.20
N MET A 13 27.21 46.60 9.81
CA MET A 13 26.09 47.34 9.20
C MET A 13 24.75 46.81 9.69
N PHE A 14 24.11 47.66 10.50
CA PHE A 14 22.68 47.69 10.76
C PHE A 14 22.01 48.42 9.60
N THR A 15 20.97 47.84 8.98
CA THR A 15 19.77 48.55 8.50
C THR A 15 18.71 47.50 8.17
N GLY A 16 17.51 47.68 8.74
CA GLY A 16 16.38 46.79 8.55
C GLY A 16 15.68 46.93 7.20
N PHE A 17 14.82 45.96 6.92
CA PHE A 17 13.72 46.11 5.97
C PHE A 17 12.42 45.67 6.61
N LEU A 18 11.42 46.51 6.37
CA LEU A 18 10.06 46.47 6.85
C LEU A 18 9.30 45.31 6.18
N SER A 19 8.52 44.61 7.00
CA SER A 19 7.35 43.83 6.58
C SER A 19 6.35 44.78 5.90
N GLY A 20 6.19 44.65 4.59
CA GLY A 20 5.20 45.38 3.80
C GLY A 20 4.22 44.42 3.15
N CYS A 21 3.00 44.38 3.67
CA CYS A 21 1.82 43.91 2.97
C CYS A 21 1.65 44.71 1.67
N ILE A 22 1.40 44.02 0.56
CA ILE A 22 0.87 44.65 -0.66
C ILE A 22 -0.58 44.21 -0.79
N SER A 23 -1.46 45.16 -0.49
CA SER A 23 -2.86 45.21 -0.91
C SER A 23 -2.91 45.61 -2.38
N VAL A 24 -3.69 44.90 -3.19
CA VAL A 24 -4.18 45.39 -4.49
C VAL A 24 -5.71 45.33 -4.44
N ASP A 25 -6.30 46.47 -4.76
CA ASP A 25 -7.72 46.84 -4.69
C ASP A 25 -8.67 45.97 -5.53
N ASP A 26 -9.85 45.76 -4.94
CA ASP A 26 -11.20 45.78 -5.51
C ASP A 26 -11.39 45.39 -6.98
N THR A 27 -11.70 44.11 -7.16
CA THR A 27 -12.66 43.70 -8.20
C THR A 27 -13.91 43.14 -7.53
N LYS A 28 -15.06 43.72 -7.90
CA LYS A 28 -16.39 43.38 -7.42
C LYS A 28 -16.62 41.85 -7.44
N LEU A 29 -17.10 41.33 -6.33
CA LEU A 29 -17.69 39.99 -6.22
C LEU A 29 -18.69 39.77 -7.37
N PRO A 30 -18.56 38.68 -8.16
CA PRO A 30 -19.60 38.28 -9.08
C PRO A 30 -20.86 37.86 -8.31
N ASP A 31 -21.98 38.26 -8.87
CA ASP A 31 -23.34 37.96 -8.44
C ASP A 31 -23.60 36.45 -8.29
N ASP A 32 -24.52 36.14 -7.37
CA ASP A 32 -24.88 34.84 -6.82
C ASP A 32 -25.47 33.90 -7.89
N SER A 33 -24.58 33.22 -8.62
CA SER A 33 -24.90 32.17 -9.61
C SER A 33 -24.23 30.83 -9.30
N GLY A 34 -23.69 30.67 -8.08
CA GLY A 34 -22.84 29.56 -7.63
C GLY A 34 -23.49 28.19 -7.47
N VAL A 35 -24.72 27.98 -7.94
CA VAL A 35 -25.41 26.67 -7.80
C VAL A 35 -25.08 25.71 -8.96
N ASN A 36 -24.56 26.19 -10.09
CA ASN A 36 -24.26 25.32 -11.24
C ASN A 36 -22.81 24.78 -11.29
N THR A 37 -21.80 25.48 -10.76
CA THR A 37 -20.39 25.06 -10.87
C THR A 37 -19.99 23.95 -9.90
N ALA A 38 -20.60 23.89 -8.71
CA ALA A 38 -20.36 22.80 -7.75
C ALA A 38 -20.96 21.47 -8.20
N ASN A 39 -22.14 21.51 -8.86
CA ASN A 39 -22.76 20.33 -9.46
C ASN A 39 -22.03 19.85 -10.72
N GLU A 40 -21.44 20.75 -11.50
CA GLU A 40 -20.62 20.37 -12.66
C GLU A 40 -19.26 19.77 -12.23
N MET A 41 -18.60 20.30 -11.19
CA MET A 41 -17.38 19.71 -10.64
C MET A 41 -17.63 18.37 -9.93
N SER A 42 -18.76 18.21 -9.23
CA SER A 42 -19.11 16.94 -8.60
C SER A 42 -19.39 15.86 -9.67
N ASN A 43 -20.23 16.16 -10.67
CA ASN A 43 -20.49 15.25 -11.79
C ASN A 43 -19.22 14.88 -12.57
N ALA A 44 -18.30 15.82 -12.77
CA ALA A 44 -17.03 15.58 -13.48
C ALA A 44 -16.04 14.70 -12.69
N PHE A 45 -16.16 14.59 -11.36
CA PHE A 45 -15.40 13.61 -10.58
C PHE A 45 -16.00 12.20 -10.74
N PHE A 46 -17.32 12.10 -10.78
CA PHE A 46 -18.05 10.82 -10.80
C PHE A 46 -18.04 10.11 -12.16
N GLU A 47 -17.70 10.80 -13.26
CA GLU A 47 -17.50 10.20 -14.58
C GLU A 47 -16.04 9.75 -14.84
N LYS A 48 -15.13 9.92 -13.87
CA LYS A 48 -13.72 9.56 -14.04
C LYS A 48 -13.44 8.11 -13.67
N SER A 49 -12.52 7.52 -14.43
CA SER A 49 -11.84 6.29 -14.04
C SER A 49 -11.25 6.46 -12.64
N HIS A 50 -11.44 5.47 -11.79
CA HIS A 50 -10.90 5.42 -10.44
C HIS A 50 -10.38 4.01 -10.16
N VAL A 51 -9.63 3.85 -9.07
CA VAL A 51 -9.15 2.55 -8.59
C VAL A 51 -9.33 2.49 -7.09
N VAL A 52 -9.83 1.35 -6.60
CA VAL A 52 -10.06 1.11 -5.17
C VAL A 52 -9.01 0.13 -4.65
N VAL A 53 -8.21 0.59 -3.69
CA VAL A 53 -7.26 -0.25 -2.94
C VAL A 53 -7.80 -0.43 -1.53
N ALA A 54 -8.04 -1.69 -1.16
CA ALA A 54 -8.26 -2.06 0.22
C ALA A 54 -6.94 -2.46 0.86
N TYR A 55 -6.68 -1.96 2.06
CA TYR A 55 -5.59 -2.46 2.88
C TYR A 55 -6.12 -3.04 4.18
N ILE A 56 -5.56 -4.18 4.58
CA ILE A 56 -5.87 -4.84 5.84
C ILE A 56 -4.69 -4.62 6.77
N ASP A 57 -4.90 -3.88 7.86
CA ASP A 57 -3.85 -3.51 8.82
C ASP A 57 -4.47 -2.94 10.12
N SER A 58 -3.72 -2.18 10.92
CA SER A 58 -4.25 -1.33 11.97
C SER A 58 -4.97 -0.10 11.39
N GLY A 59 -5.72 0.63 12.23
CA GLY A 59 -6.50 1.79 11.81
C GLY A 59 -5.70 2.91 11.12
N ILE A 60 -6.38 3.99 10.80
CA ILE A 60 -5.83 5.16 10.09
C ILE A 60 -5.91 6.42 10.95
N ASN A 61 -5.02 7.39 10.74
CA ASN A 61 -5.24 8.76 11.21
C ASN A 61 -5.91 9.58 10.09
N PRO A 62 -7.25 9.68 10.04
CA PRO A 62 -7.92 10.39 8.95
C PRO A 62 -7.70 11.90 9.00
N TYR A 63 -7.21 12.45 10.12
CA TYR A 63 -6.99 13.88 10.33
C TYR A 63 -5.73 14.39 9.66
N HIS A 64 -4.78 13.51 9.34
CA HIS A 64 -3.54 13.91 8.71
C HIS A 64 -3.79 14.54 7.33
N GLN A 65 -3.11 15.64 7.03
CA GLN A 65 -3.35 16.48 5.86
C GLN A 65 -3.20 15.71 4.54
N GLN A 66 -2.34 14.69 4.51
CA GLN A 66 -2.17 13.81 3.34
C GLN A 66 -3.50 13.15 2.90
N PHE A 67 -4.38 12.84 3.86
CA PHE A 67 -5.69 12.21 3.62
C PHE A 67 -6.81 13.23 3.39
N ARG A 68 -6.54 14.54 3.42
CA ARG A 68 -7.59 15.55 3.23
C ARG A 68 -7.94 15.69 1.76
N ARG A 69 -9.24 15.60 1.46
CA ARG A 69 -9.88 15.81 0.15
C ARG A 69 -11.21 16.54 0.36
N PRO A 70 -11.22 17.83 0.71
CA PRO A 70 -12.42 18.55 1.15
C PRO A 70 -13.57 18.53 0.12
N ASP A 71 -13.27 18.31 -1.16
CA ASP A 71 -14.27 18.22 -2.23
C ASP A 71 -14.94 16.82 -2.33
N MET A 72 -14.38 15.80 -1.68
CA MET A 72 -14.91 14.42 -1.68
C MET A 72 -15.98 14.22 -0.59
N MET A 73 -17.10 14.90 -0.73
CA MET A 73 -18.21 14.87 0.24
C MET A 73 -19.38 13.98 -0.16
N ALA A 74 -19.40 13.49 -1.41
CA ALA A 74 -20.49 12.65 -1.88
C ALA A 74 -20.37 11.22 -1.35
N HIS A 75 -21.53 10.61 -1.08
CA HIS A 75 -21.61 9.21 -0.71
C HIS A 75 -21.00 8.33 -1.82
N PRO A 76 -20.18 7.30 -1.49
CA PRO A 76 -19.50 6.50 -2.51
C PRO A 76 -20.43 5.83 -3.53
N SER A 77 -21.63 5.42 -3.11
CA SER A 77 -22.66 4.88 -4.02
C SER A 77 -23.16 5.87 -5.10
N ALA A 78 -22.78 7.14 -5.03
CA ALA A 78 -23.09 8.11 -6.08
C ALA A 78 -22.18 7.95 -7.32
N TYR A 79 -21.04 7.26 -7.18
CA TYR A 79 -20.04 7.09 -8.24
C TYR A 79 -19.42 5.70 -8.32
N ILE A 80 -19.84 4.78 -7.44
CA ILE A 80 -19.55 3.36 -7.50
C ILE A 80 -20.90 2.63 -7.46
N SER A 81 -21.27 2.02 -8.58
CA SER A 81 -22.56 1.42 -8.88
C SER A 81 -22.96 0.31 -7.90
N ASP A 82 -22.03 -0.59 -7.55
CA ASP A 82 -22.28 -1.72 -6.63
C ASP A 82 -21.87 -1.44 -5.17
N TYR A 83 -21.59 -0.18 -4.85
CA TYR A 83 -21.21 0.20 -3.50
C TYR A 83 -22.44 0.21 -2.56
N PRO A 84 -22.33 -0.31 -1.32
CA PRO A 84 -23.46 -0.37 -0.38
C PRO A 84 -24.07 1.01 -0.09
N ALA A 85 -25.31 1.23 -0.53
CA ALA A 85 -26.02 2.51 -0.38
C ALA A 85 -26.42 2.83 1.07
N ASP A 86 -26.33 1.85 1.97
CA ASP A 86 -26.59 1.95 3.41
C ASP A 86 -25.32 2.16 4.25
N SER A 87 -24.15 2.34 3.61
CA SER A 87 -22.92 2.66 4.34
C SER A 87 -23.05 3.96 5.13
N ILE A 88 -22.38 4.02 6.28
CA ILE A 88 -22.60 5.09 7.27
C ILE A 88 -21.47 6.12 7.18
N PRO A 89 -21.77 7.43 7.04
CA PRO A 89 -20.73 8.45 7.10
C PRO A 89 -20.20 8.62 8.54
N LEU A 90 -18.88 8.51 8.71
CA LEU A 90 -18.17 9.00 9.89
C LEU A 90 -17.90 10.50 9.72
N ASN A 91 -18.83 11.32 10.20
CA ASN A 91 -18.71 12.77 10.13
C ASN A 91 -17.70 13.27 11.17
N LEU A 92 -16.42 13.31 10.79
CA LEU A 92 -15.32 13.74 11.64
C LEU A 92 -15.14 15.27 11.64
N THR A 93 -14.58 15.78 12.73
CA THR A 93 -14.23 17.18 12.95
C THR A 93 -12.81 17.45 12.49
N PHE A 94 -12.65 18.25 11.43
CA PHE A 94 -11.34 18.61 10.90
C PHE A 94 -10.95 20.06 11.28
N GLY A 95 -10.50 20.24 12.52
CA GLY A 95 -9.92 21.50 13.02
C GLY A 95 -8.38 21.48 13.04
N ASP A 96 -7.78 22.51 13.65
CA ASP A 96 -6.32 22.77 13.61
C ASP A 96 -5.48 21.94 14.62
N SER A 97 -6.09 21.02 15.38
CA SER A 97 -5.40 20.22 16.40
C SER A 97 -5.86 18.78 16.37
N TYR A 98 -4.91 17.87 16.14
CA TYR A 98 -5.14 16.42 16.19
C TYR A 98 -5.83 16.00 17.49
N GLN A 99 -5.28 16.39 18.64
CA GLN A 99 -5.83 15.99 19.94
C GLN A 99 -7.23 16.57 20.18
N GLN A 100 -7.53 17.77 19.66
CA GLN A 100 -8.87 18.33 19.78
C GLN A 100 -9.87 17.62 18.86
N ASN A 101 -9.47 17.29 17.63
CA ASN A 101 -10.29 16.55 16.68
C ASN A 101 -10.64 15.17 17.24
N VAL A 102 -9.64 14.40 17.70
CA VAL A 102 -9.85 13.10 18.36
C VAL A 102 -10.80 13.21 19.56
N ARG A 103 -10.65 14.24 20.41
CA ARG A 103 -11.56 14.45 21.54
C ARG A 103 -12.99 14.76 21.12
N ASN A 104 -13.18 15.54 20.06
CA ASN A 104 -14.50 15.87 19.54
C ASN A 104 -15.20 14.64 18.95
N ASP A 105 -14.44 13.76 18.30
CA ASP A 105 -14.96 12.63 17.55
C ASP A 105 -14.86 11.29 18.30
N THR A 106 -14.45 11.31 19.58
CA THR A 106 -14.35 10.10 20.42
C THR A 106 -15.67 9.34 20.47
N ALA A 107 -16.80 10.05 20.60
CA ALA A 107 -18.13 9.43 20.59
C ALA A 107 -18.44 8.80 19.23
N THR A 108 -18.13 9.49 18.14
CA THR A 108 -18.31 8.99 16.76
C THR A 108 -17.58 7.67 16.54
N PHE A 109 -16.32 7.56 16.95
CA PHE A 109 -15.59 6.29 16.84
C PHE A 109 -16.09 5.22 17.81
N SER A 110 -16.52 5.61 19.02
CA SER A 110 -17.04 4.65 20.01
C SER A 110 -18.35 3.98 19.59
N GLU A 111 -19.08 4.59 18.65
CA GLU A 111 -20.33 4.08 18.07
C GLU A 111 -20.10 3.22 16.81
N VAL A 112 -18.85 3.02 16.38
CA VAL A 112 -18.53 2.14 15.25
C VAL A 112 -18.88 0.70 15.60
N GLU A 113 -19.78 0.11 14.81
CA GLU A 113 -20.14 -1.30 14.89
C GLU A 113 -19.15 -2.14 14.09
N ARG A 114 -18.63 -3.21 14.71
CA ARG A 114 -17.68 -4.11 14.04
C ARG A 114 -18.34 -4.84 12.87
N GLY A 115 -17.63 -4.96 11.76
CA GLY A 115 -18.12 -5.56 10.51
C GLY A 115 -19.04 -4.64 9.68
N SER A 116 -19.44 -3.48 10.19
CA SER A 116 -20.24 -2.51 9.43
C SER A 116 -19.36 -1.61 8.56
N LEU A 117 -19.87 -1.22 7.38
CA LEU A 117 -19.16 -0.36 6.43
C LEU A 117 -19.45 1.11 6.69
N TYR A 118 -18.38 1.84 6.97
CA TYR A 118 -18.37 3.28 7.10
C TYR A 118 -17.61 3.93 5.94
N TRP A 119 -17.74 5.24 5.77
CA TRP A 119 -16.87 6.06 4.91
C TRP A 119 -16.58 7.39 5.60
N ILE A 120 -15.51 8.09 5.19
CA ILE A 120 -15.09 9.33 5.84
C ILE A 120 -15.20 10.50 4.86
N PRO A 121 -16.25 11.33 4.94
CA PRO A 121 -16.42 12.49 4.07
C PRO A 121 -15.22 13.44 4.13
N GLY A 122 -14.82 13.95 2.98
CA GLY A 122 -13.72 14.89 2.84
C GLY A 122 -12.34 14.22 2.84
N THR A 123 -12.27 12.91 2.56
CA THR A 123 -11.04 12.10 2.51
C THR A 123 -11.09 11.10 1.34
N PRO A 124 -9.98 10.44 0.94
CA PRO A 124 -10.03 9.36 -0.04
C PRO A 124 -10.55 8.04 0.55
N VAL A 125 -10.88 7.99 1.85
CA VAL A 125 -11.37 6.79 2.53
C VAL A 125 -12.85 6.61 2.23
N ILE A 126 -13.12 5.83 1.18
CA ILE A 126 -14.46 5.48 0.74
C ILE A 126 -15.02 4.29 1.51
N GLY A 127 -14.21 3.57 2.28
CA GLY A 127 -14.63 2.44 3.08
C GLY A 127 -13.78 2.32 4.34
N ALA A 128 -14.41 2.06 5.47
CA ALA A 128 -13.76 1.81 6.73
C ALA A 128 -14.56 0.75 7.50
N VAL A 129 -13.90 -0.36 7.84
CA VAL A 129 -14.50 -1.49 8.57
C VAL A 129 -13.53 -1.91 9.66
N SER A 130 -14.05 -2.19 10.85
CA SER A 130 -13.27 -2.75 11.96
C SER A 130 -13.77 -4.15 12.29
N PHE A 131 -12.88 -5.13 12.27
CA PHE A 131 -13.13 -6.49 12.80
C PHE A 131 -12.49 -6.63 14.18
N SER A 132 -11.26 -6.12 14.35
CA SER A 132 -10.58 -6.02 15.63
C SER A 132 -9.41 -5.07 15.61
N GLN A 133 -8.99 -4.62 16.80
CA GLN A 133 -7.88 -3.69 17.00
C GLN A 133 -6.58 -4.38 17.47
N ASP A 134 -6.53 -5.72 17.44
CA ASP A 134 -5.42 -6.48 18.02
C ASP A 134 -4.25 -6.60 17.04
N TYR A 135 -3.28 -5.69 17.10
CA TYR A 135 -2.04 -5.87 16.33
C TYR A 135 -1.17 -7.00 16.92
N VAL A 136 -0.79 -7.94 16.04
CA VAL A 136 0.20 -9.02 16.14
C VAL A 136 0.51 -9.55 17.57
N LEU A 137 0.08 -10.80 17.83
CA LEU A 137 0.35 -11.69 18.99
C LEU A 137 -0.66 -11.72 20.16
N ASN A 138 -1.80 -11.02 20.11
CA ASN A 138 -2.87 -11.15 21.13
C ASN A 138 -2.41 -11.05 22.59
N LEU A 139 -1.39 -10.25 22.89
CA LEU A 139 -0.92 -10.15 24.27
C LEU A 139 -1.76 -9.19 25.10
N VAL A 140 -2.56 -8.31 24.47
CA VAL A 140 -3.55 -7.44 25.11
C VAL A 140 -4.64 -7.11 24.08
N GLU A 141 -5.92 -7.14 24.48
CA GLU A 141 -6.97 -6.48 23.69
C GLU A 141 -6.64 -4.98 23.63
N ALA A 142 -6.60 -4.39 22.44
CA ALA A 142 -6.43 -2.94 22.35
C ALA A 142 -7.74 -2.24 22.78
N ASP A 143 -7.66 -1.41 23.83
CA ASP A 143 -8.73 -0.51 24.30
C ASP A 143 -8.86 0.75 23.39
N GLY A 144 -8.61 0.62 22.09
CA GLY A 144 -8.58 1.73 21.13
C GLY A 144 -9.95 2.11 20.59
N LEU A 145 -9.98 3.21 19.82
CA LEU A 145 -11.16 3.64 19.07
C LEU A 145 -11.17 2.95 17.71
N PRO A 146 -12.23 2.21 17.31
CA PRO A 146 -12.26 1.50 16.03
C PRO A 146 -11.97 2.41 14.84
N ILE A 147 -11.30 1.89 13.82
CA ILE A 147 -10.86 2.57 12.59
C ILE A 147 -9.75 3.61 12.84
N LEU A 148 -9.74 4.30 13.97
CA LEU A 148 -8.69 5.25 14.30
C LEU A 148 -7.38 4.52 14.61
N SER A 149 -6.26 5.01 14.05
CA SER A 149 -4.94 4.44 14.27
C SER A 149 -4.67 4.24 15.76
N ASP A 150 -4.19 3.05 16.09
CA ASP A 150 -3.72 2.70 17.42
C ASP A 150 -2.29 3.25 17.66
N SER A 151 -1.70 2.86 18.79
CA SER A 151 -0.32 3.21 19.15
C SER A 151 0.76 2.61 18.24
N SER A 152 0.43 1.71 17.30
CA SER A 152 1.42 1.04 16.43
C SER A 152 1.86 1.89 15.24
N ASP A 153 1.07 2.89 14.82
CA ASP A 153 1.23 3.70 13.58
C ASP A 153 1.27 2.87 12.27
N HIS A 154 1.15 1.55 12.34
CA HIS A 154 1.51 0.68 11.22
C HIS A 154 0.53 0.83 10.04
N GLY A 155 -0.77 0.72 10.28
CA GLY A 155 -1.80 0.85 9.25
C GLY A 155 -1.95 2.25 8.70
N ASN A 156 -1.76 3.27 9.54
CA ASN A 156 -1.67 4.66 9.09
C ASN A 156 -0.48 4.88 8.13
N SER A 157 0.69 4.35 8.50
CA SER A 157 1.91 4.38 7.65
C SER A 157 1.74 3.60 6.34
N VAL A 158 1.03 2.47 6.37
CA VAL A 158 0.66 1.69 5.18
C VAL A 158 -0.25 2.51 4.25
N ALA A 159 -1.29 3.15 4.79
CA ALA A 159 -2.18 4.02 4.01
C ALA A 159 -1.42 5.20 3.38
N SER A 160 -0.51 5.81 4.15
CA SER A 160 0.37 6.89 3.69
C SER A 160 1.28 6.44 2.54
N THR A 161 1.84 5.24 2.63
CA THR A 161 2.70 4.64 1.59
C THR A 161 1.94 4.46 0.28
N ILE A 162 0.68 4.04 0.35
CA ILE A 162 -0.18 3.92 -0.84
C ILE A 162 -0.38 5.28 -1.50
N LEU A 163 -0.71 6.31 -0.72
CA LEU A 163 -0.95 7.67 -1.24
C LEU A 163 0.31 8.38 -1.75
N ASN A 164 1.49 8.09 -1.19
CA ASN A 164 2.77 8.60 -1.70
C ASN A 164 2.98 8.23 -3.17
N ASN A 165 2.53 7.03 -3.56
CA ASN A 165 2.74 6.46 -4.89
C ASN A 165 1.52 6.61 -5.81
N ASN A 166 0.32 6.80 -5.25
CA ASN A 166 -0.88 7.15 -6.02
C ASN A 166 -1.86 8.02 -5.21
N GLN A 167 -1.85 9.34 -5.44
CA GLN A 167 -2.73 10.29 -4.74
C GLN A 167 -4.21 10.27 -5.18
N GLU A 168 -4.52 9.59 -6.29
CA GLU A 168 -5.85 9.53 -6.92
C GLU A 168 -6.61 8.24 -6.56
N VAL A 169 -5.99 7.36 -5.79
CA VAL A 169 -6.61 6.11 -5.33
C VAL A 169 -7.70 6.37 -4.30
N LEU A 170 -8.74 5.54 -4.35
CA LEU A 170 -9.76 5.44 -3.30
C LEU A 170 -9.35 4.34 -2.33
N LEU A 171 -9.45 4.61 -1.02
CA LEU A 171 -8.99 3.70 0.03
C LEU A 171 -10.15 3.01 0.73
N VAL A 172 -9.95 1.72 1.03
CA VAL A 172 -10.74 0.97 2.00
C VAL A 172 -9.82 0.57 3.15
N VAL A 173 -10.12 1.09 4.34
CA VAL A 173 -9.44 0.74 5.58
C VAL A 173 -10.12 -0.47 6.17
N ILE A 174 -9.42 -1.59 6.27
CA ILE A 174 -9.93 -2.79 6.93
C ILE A 174 -9.07 -3.01 8.18
N GLU A 175 -9.56 -2.51 9.30
CA GLU A 175 -8.90 -2.69 10.59
C GLU A 175 -9.15 -4.11 11.10
N ALA A 176 -8.09 -4.91 11.17
CA ALA A 176 -8.19 -6.28 11.66
C ALA A 176 -6.90 -6.71 12.36
N GLY A 177 -7.06 -7.46 13.43
CA GLY A 177 -5.98 -8.20 14.06
C GLY A 177 -5.71 -9.54 13.37
N SER A 178 -4.62 -10.19 13.77
CA SER A 178 -4.20 -11.43 13.12
C SER A 178 -5.20 -12.59 13.22
N LYS A 179 -6.02 -12.64 14.30
CA LYS A 179 -7.09 -13.66 14.45
C LYS A 179 -8.21 -13.50 13.43
N ASP A 180 -8.47 -12.26 13.02
CA ASP A 180 -9.62 -11.90 12.18
C ASP A 180 -9.22 -11.66 10.72
N LEU A 181 -7.95 -11.88 10.35
CA LEU A 181 -7.48 -11.64 8.99
C LEU A 181 -8.22 -12.49 7.95
N ALA A 182 -8.53 -13.75 8.26
CA ALA A 182 -9.28 -14.59 7.33
C ALA A 182 -10.67 -13.99 7.03
N GLU A 183 -11.35 -13.48 8.06
CA GLU A 183 -12.64 -12.82 7.93
C GLU A 183 -12.52 -11.50 7.15
N ALA A 184 -11.55 -10.65 7.52
CA ALA A 184 -11.26 -9.39 6.86
C ALA A 184 -10.90 -9.56 5.37
N MET A 185 -10.03 -10.53 5.06
CA MET A 185 -9.64 -10.88 3.68
C MET A 185 -10.83 -11.41 2.90
N ASN A 186 -11.68 -12.25 3.51
CA ASN A 186 -12.88 -12.77 2.86
C ASN A 186 -13.89 -11.65 2.60
N TRP A 187 -14.10 -10.73 3.54
CA TRP A 187 -14.95 -9.55 3.34
C TRP A 187 -14.46 -8.71 2.17
N ALA A 188 -13.16 -8.43 2.09
CA ALA A 188 -12.55 -7.69 0.98
C ALA A 188 -12.70 -8.43 -0.36
N ALA A 189 -12.54 -9.76 -0.36
CA ALA A 189 -12.71 -10.60 -1.53
C ALA A 189 -14.15 -10.53 -2.10
N GLU A 190 -15.15 -10.42 -1.23
CA GLU A 190 -16.57 -10.37 -1.58
C GLU A 190 -17.03 -9.04 -2.17
N GLN A 191 -16.28 -7.95 -1.95
CA GLN A 191 -16.69 -6.65 -2.49
C GLN A 191 -16.38 -6.59 -4.00
N PRO A 192 -17.40 -6.37 -4.86
CA PRO A 192 -17.19 -6.33 -6.32
C PRO A 192 -16.45 -5.07 -6.77
N TRP A 193 -16.51 -4.00 -5.98
CA TRP A 193 -15.97 -2.67 -6.29
C TRP A 193 -14.51 -2.47 -5.83
N ILE A 194 -13.89 -3.47 -5.21
CA ILE A 194 -12.46 -3.45 -4.83
C ILE A 194 -11.61 -4.02 -5.98
N ASP A 195 -10.53 -3.33 -6.35
CA ASP A 195 -9.59 -3.77 -7.39
C ASP A 195 -8.41 -4.57 -6.81
N ILE A 196 -7.84 -4.04 -5.73
CA ILE A 196 -6.56 -4.49 -5.17
C ILE A 196 -6.73 -4.64 -3.66
N ILE A 197 -6.19 -5.74 -3.11
CA ILE A 197 -6.10 -5.98 -1.68
C ILE A 197 -4.61 -6.00 -1.29
N SER A 198 -4.20 -5.14 -0.38
CA SER A 198 -2.86 -5.12 0.19
C SER A 198 -2.92 -5.53 1.66
N SER A 199 -2.00 -6.37 2.10
CA SER A 199 -1.87 -6.73 3.52
C SER A 199 -0.41 -6.73 3.95
N SER A 200 -0.18 -6.41 5.22
CA SER A 200 1.19 -6.33 5.77
C SER A 200 1.31 -7.12 7.08
N PHE A 201 0.80 -8.35 7.07
CA PHE A 201 0.84 -9.25 8.22
C PHE A 201 1.93 -10.32 8.14
N GLY A 202 2.60 -10.57 9.26
CA GLY A 202 3.49 -11.71 9.42
C GLY A 202 3.84 -11.94 10.89
N LEU A 203 4.27 -13.16 11.23
CA LEU A 203 4.72 -13.44 12.59
C LEU A 203 6.01 -12.70 12.91
N LEU A 204 6.05 -11.91 13.99
CA LEU A 204 7.31 -11.45 14.58
C LEU A 204 8.10 -12.66 15.12
N THR A 205 9.41 -12.59 15.04
CA THR A 205 10.39 -13.67 15.29
C THR A 205 10.09 -14.61 16.48
N GLY A 206 10.39 -15.90 16.31
CA GLY A 206 10.74 -16.80 17.43
C GLY A 206 9.60 -17.46 18.18
N VAL A 207 8.35 -17.26 17.77
CA VAL A 207 7.23 -18.04 18.31
C VAL A 207 6.98 -19.23 17.39
N GLU A 208 7.42 -20.41 17.82
CA GLU A 208 6.93 -21.71 17.30
C GLU A 208 5.46 -21.87 17.74
N VAL A 209 4.56 -21.02 17.25
CA VAL A 209 3.15 -21.39 17.23
C VAL A 209 3.00 -22.35 16.07
N PRO A 210 2.33 -23.50 16.22
CA PRO A 210 1.87 -24.23 15.05
C PRO A 210 1.02 -23.24 14.22
N GLU A 211 1.61 -22.73 13.13
CA GLU A 211 0.98 -21.84 12.16
C GLU A 211 -0.45 -22.26 11.76
N PRO A 212 -0.83 -23.56 11.64
CA PRO A 212 -2.13 -23.92 11.08
C PRO A 212 -3.39 -23.48 11.87
N VAL A 213 -3.28 -22.90 13.07
CA VAL A 213 -4.49 -22.46 13.82
C VAL A 213 -4.73 -20.96 13.74
N PHE A 214 -3.70 -20.14 13.52
CA PHE A 214 -3.83 -18.69 13.67
C PHE A 214 -4.35 -17.97 12.41
N TRP A 215 -4.02 -18.52 11.23
CA TRP A 215 -4.39 -17.94 9.93
C TRP A 215 -5.21 -18.90 9.07
N SER A 216 -5.86 -19.88 9.70
CA SER A 216 -6.77 -20.80 9.01
C SER A 216 -7.83 -20.01 8.22
N GLY A 217 -8.03 -20.35 6.95
CA GLY A 217 -8.98 -19.66 6.06
C GLY A 217 -8.38 -18.51 5.24
N VAL A 218 -7.19 -18.01 5.58
CA VAL A 218 -6.56 -16.90 4.83
C VAL A 218 -6.23 -17.30 3.40
N SER A 219 -5.67 -18.49 3.19
CA SER A 219 -5.28 -18.95 1.84
C SER A 219 -6.49 -19.15 0.92
N GLU A 220 -7.62 -19.60 1.46
CA GLU A 220 -8.90 -19.73 0.78
C GLU A 220 -9.47 -18.37 0.41
N ALA A 221 -9.40 -17.39 1.32
CA ALA A 221 -9.83 -16.02 1.06
C ALA A 221 -8.97 -15.35 -0.03
N ILE A 222 -7.64 -15.55 0.00
CA ILE A 222 -6.71 -15.11 -1.04
C ILE A 222 -7.10 -15.71 -2.39
N LYS A 223 -7.37 -17.02 -2.44
CA LYS A 223 -7.80 -17.69 -3.67
C LYS A 223 -9.12 -17.11 -4.18
N LYS A 224 -10.10 -16.90 -3.32
CA LYS A 224 -11.40 -16.30 -3.68
C LYS A 224 -11.23 -14.90 -4.28
N ALA A 225 -10.42 -14.04 -3.64
CA ALA A 225 -10.13 -12.72 -4.16
C ALA A 225 -9.47 -12.78 -5.55
N TYR A 226 -8.46 -13.64 -5.70
CA TYR A 226 -7.77 -13.83 -6.98
C TYR A 226 -8.71 -14.33 -8.08
N ASP A 227 -9.55 -15.33 -7.79
CA ASP A 227 -10.51 -15.88 -8.76
C ASP A 227 -11.58 -14.84 -9.16
N SER A 228 -11.85 -13.85 -8.30
CA SER A 228 -12.71 -12.71 -8.65
C SER A 228 -12.05 -11.67 -9.57
N GLY A 229 -10.75 -11.83 -9.86
CA GLY A 229 -9.97 -10.94 -10.73
C GLY A 229 -9.17 -9.87 -9.98
N LYS A 230 -9.21 -9.85 -8.63
CA LYS A 230 -8.45 -8.89 -7.83
C LYS A 230 -6.96 -9.21 -7.86
N ILE A 231 -6.15 -8.19 -7.62
CA ILE A 231 -4.71 -8.35 -7.35
C ILE A 231 -4.47 -8.30 -5.86
N LEU A 232 -3.62 -9.17 -5.35
CA LEU A 232 -3.25 -9.22 -3.94
C LEU A 232 -1.75 -8.96 -3.77
N THR A 233 -1.37 -8.06 -2.87
CA THR A 233 0.02 -7.80 -2.49
C THR A 233 0.23 -8.02 -1.00
N GLN A 234 1.42 -8.53 -0.64
CA GLN A 234 1.78 -8.79 0.74
C GLN A 234 3.26 -8.52 0.98
N GLY A 235 3.59 -7.85 2.09
CA GLY A 235 4.98 -7.74 2.55
C GLY A 235 5.56 -9.14 2.83
N ALA A 236 6.69 -9.48 2.21
CA ALA A 236 7.29 -10.81 2.28
C ALA A 236 7.90 -11.16 3.66
N GLY A 237 8.02 -10.18 4.55
CA GLY A 237 8.53 -10.34 5.91
C GLY A 237 9.95 -9.78 6.08
N ASN A 238 10.28 -9.44 7.33
CA ASN A 238 11.55 -8.82 7.71
C ASN A 238 12.53 -9.86 8.28
N ARG A 239 12.74 -10.94 7.52
CA ARG A 239 13.70 -12.01 7.83
C ARG A 239 14.28 -12.56 6.53
N ILE A 240 15.55 -12.97 6.53
CA ILE A 240 16.32 -13.42 5.34
C ILE A 240 15.89 -14.81 4.82
N MET A 241 14.66 -15.24 5.07
CA MET A 241 14.11 -16.52 4.65
C MET A 241 13.11 -16.33 3.50
N PRO A 242 12.97 -17.30 2.59
CA PRO A 242 11.93 -17.26 1.57
C PRO A 242 10.52 -17.24 2.17
N PRO A 243 9.60 -16.41 1.64
CA PRO A 243 8.24 -16.26 2.19
C PRO A 243 7.28 -17.39 1.80
N TRP A 244 7.76 -18.39 1.06
CA TRP A 244 6.92 -19.31 0.25
C TRP A 244 5.97 -20.20 1.04
N PHE A 245 6.20 -20.38 2.33
CA PHE A 245 5.47 -21.33 3.18
C PHE A 245 4.61 -20.68 4.26
N GLY A 246 4.60 -19.35 4.39
CA GLY A 246 3.73 -18.68 5.36
C GLY A 246 2.31 -18.46 4.80
N ASP A 247 1.29 -18.56 5.64
CA ASP A 247 -0.14 -18.45 5.25
C ASP A 247 -0.50 -17.13 4.54
N THR A 248 0.18 -16.04 4.87
CA THR A 248 -0.12 -14.71 4.31
C THR A 248 0.63 -14.43 3.01
N ALA A 249 1.88 -14.86 2.86
CA ALA A 249 2.75 -14.51 1.72
C ALA A 249 3.06 -15.69 0.77
N GLY A 250 2.77 -16.91 1.21
CA GLY A 250 3.07 -18.15 0.50
C GLY A 250 2.13 -18.47 -0.66
N PRO A 251 0.79 -18.33 -0.55
CA PRO A 251 -0.14 -18.74 -1.61
C PRO A 251 0.25 -18.16 -2.98
N PRO A 252 0.32 -18.95 -4.06
CA PRO A 252 0.86 -18.50 -5.35
C PRO A 252 0.07 -17.35 -6.00
N GLN A 253 -1.18 -17.13 -5.58
CA GLN A 253 -2.04 -16.05 -6.04
C GLN A 253 -1.62 -14.67 -5.51
N ILE A 254 -0.92 -14.62 -4.38
CA ILE A 254 -0.44 -13.35 -3.81
C ILE A 254 0.92 -12.95 -4.41
N ILE A 255 1.09 -11.66 -4.62
CA ILE A 255 2.37 -11.05 -4.95
C ILE A 255 3.08 -10.74 -3.64
N ASN A 256 4.09 -11.52 -3.27
CA ASN A 256 4.90 -11.23 -2.09
C ASN A 256 6.06 -10.29 -2.44
N VAL A 257 6.28 -9.28 -1.60
CA VAL A 257 7.19 -8.17 -1.91
C VAL A 257 8.28 -8.05 -0.86
N GLY A 258 9.53 -8.26 -1.29
CA GLY A 258 10.73 -8.05 -0.48
C GLY A 258 11.14 -6.58 -0.43
N GLY A 259 12.20 -6.31 0.35
CA GLY A 259 12.70 -4.96 0.61
C GLY A 259 13.93 -4.63 -0.21
N PHE A 260 13.94 -3.44 -0.79
CA PHE A 260 15.04 -2.89 -1.54
C PHE A 260 15.18 -1.39 -1.28
N ASP A 261 16.39 -0.86 -1.35
CA ASP A 261 16.64 0.57 -1.35
C ASP A 261 17.00 0.99 -2.77
N TYR A 262 16.05 1.62 -3.46
CA TYR A 262 16.25 2.00 -4.85
C TYR A 262 17.24 3.15 -5.04
N LYS A 263 17.43 4.01 -4.04
CA LYS A 263 18.42 5.10 -4.11
C LYS A 263 19.83 4.55 -4.01
N CYS A 264 20.05 3.60 -3.10
CA CYS A 264 21.32 2.92 -2.92
C CYS A 264 21.59 1.83 -3.97
N LYS A 265 20.58 1.44 -4.75
CA LYS A 265 20.61 0.27 -5.64
C LYS A 265 21.02 -0.99 -4.88
N GLY A 266 20.48 -1.14 -3.66
CA GLY A 266 20.88 -2.19 -2.72
C GLY A 266 19.71 -2.98 -2.15
N ASP A 267 19.95 -4.24 -1.87
CA ASP A 267 19.04 -5.15 -1.18
C ASP A 267 18.97 -4.83 0.32
N ALA A 268 17.77 -4.74 0.89
CA ALA A 268 17.60 -4.51 2.32
C ALA A 268 18.02 -5.75 3.10
N LEU A 269 19.05 -5.65 3.95
CA LEU A 269 19.71 -6.81 4.56
C LEU A 269 18.74 -7.77 5.27
N ILE A 270 17.78 -7.22 6.02
CA ILE A 270 16.85 -8.02 6.83
C ILE A 270 15.58 -8.43 6.09
N ALA A 271 15.33 -7.93 4.87
CA ALA A 271 14.12 -8.27 4.14
C ALA A 271 14.18 -9.71 3.60
N ALA A 272 13.00 -10.32 3.45
CA ALA A 272 12.85 -11.63 2.82
C ALA A 272 13.52 -11.71 1.46
N LYS A 273 14.15 -12.85 1.22
CA LYS A 273 14.83 -13.17 -0.04
C LYS A 273 13.94 -14.08 -0.87
N SER A 274 14.18 -14.04 -2.16
CA SER A 274 13.40 -14.76 -3.15
C SER A 274 11.90 -14.40 -3.14
N PRO A 275 11.55 -13.10 -3.06
CA PRO A 275 10.17 -12.66 -3.22
C PRO A 275 9.74 -12.74 -4.70
N ASP A 276 8.49 -12.41 -5.01
CA ASP A 276 8.05 -12.18 -6.39
C ASP A 276 8.68 -10.90 -6.95
N PHE A 277 8.67 -9.83 -6.17
CA PHE A 277 9.28 -8.53 -6.50
C PHE A 277 9.96 -7.94 -5.27
N THR A 278 10.77 -6.91 -5.49
CA THR A 278 11.14 -5.98 -4.41
C THR A 278 10.60 -4.59 -4.66
N SER A 279 10.48 -3.80 -3.60
CA SER A 279 10.15 -2.39 -3.68
C SER A 279 10.78 -1.65 -2.50
N ASP A 280 10.57 -0.34 -2.41
CA ASP A 280 11.17 0.50 -1.38
C ASP A 280 10.91 -0.07 0.02
N PHE A 281 11.99 -0.36 0.73
CA PHE A 281 11.95 -0.90 2.10
C PHE A 281 11.73 0.21 3.12
N SER A 282 12.30 1.38 2.87
CA SER A 282 12.24 2.55 3.72
C SER A 282 11.47 3.66 3.01
N VAL A 283 10.47 4.22 3.69
CA VAL A 283 9.55 5.22 3.17
C VAL A 283 9.31 6.33 4.19
N LEU A 284 9.12 7.55 3.72
CA LEU A 284 8.66 8.68 4.53
C LEU A 284 7.13 8.66 4.57
N VAL A 285 6.54 8.52 5.74
CA VAL A 285 5.10 8.31 5.93
C VAL A 285 4.51 9.29 6.92
N ALA A 286 3.24 9.60 6.76
CA ALA A 286 2.48 10.48 7.63
C ALA A 286 2.38 9.92 9.04
N ASN A 287 2.51 10.78 10.05
CA ASN A 287 2.42 10.37 11.46
C ASN A 287 0.98 10.08 11.89
N ASN A 288 0.78 9.11 12.79
CA ASN A 288 -0.54 8.82 13.37
C ASN A 288 -0.95 9.74 14.52
N THR A 289 -0.05 10.56 15.08
CA THR A 289 -0.33 11.34 16.31
C THR A 289 -0.34 12.86 16.13
N ASP A 290 -0.22 13.33 14.89
CA ASP A 290 -0.34 14.74 14.52
C ASP A 290 -1.11 14.89 13.19
N MET A 291 -1.09 16.08 12.57
CA MET A 291 -1.84 16.32 11.34
C MET A 291 -0.95 16.58 10.12
N ASP A 292 0.35 16.70 10.28
CA ASP A 292 1.25 17.21 9.23
C ASP A 292 2.70 16.73 9.34
N GLY A 293 3.04 15.98 10.38
CA GLY A 293 4.33 15.36 10.60
C GLY A 293 4.52 14.11 9.75
N TYR A 294 5.78 13.83 9.43
CA TYR A 294 6.18 12.62 8.72
C TYR A 294 7.41 12.03 9.38
N ASP A 295 7.45 10.70 9.43
CA ASP A 295 8.56 9.93 9.97
C ASP A 295 8.98 8.84 9.00
N TRP A 296 10.24 8.41 9.10
CA TRP A 296 10.79 7.35 8.27
C TRP A 296 10.51 6.00 8.88
N HIS A 297 9.91 5.12 8.10
CA HIS A 297 9.57 3.77 8.48
C HIS A 297 10.21 2.77 7.52
N SER A 298 10.60 1.61 8.07
CA SER A 298 11.28 0.57 7.30
C SER A 298 10.69 -0.81 7.54
N GLY A 299 10.54 -1.59 6.46
CA GLY A 299 9.88 -2.89 6.49
C GLY A 299 9.28 -3.28 5.16
N THR A 300 9.20 -4.58 4.90
CA THR A 300 8.43 -5.12 3.77
C THR A 300 6.94 -4.79 3.86
N SER A 301 6.46 -4.43 5.06
CA SER A 301 5.15 -3.84 5.32
C SER A 301 4.88 -2.57 4.51
N TYR A 302 5.91 -1.90 4.00
CA TYR A 302 5.80 -0.72 3.15
C TYR A 302 6.12 -1.05 1.68
N SER A 303 7.02 -2.00 1.43
CA SER A 303 7.30 -2.48 0.07
C SER A 303 6.05 -3.09 -0.59
N GLY A 304 5.28 -3.90 0.13
CA GLY A 304 4.01 -4.47 -0.37
C GLY A 304 3.00 -3.41 -0.83
N PRO A 305 2.64 -2.43 0.03
CA PRO A 305 1.79 -1.31 -0.34
C PRO A 305 2.35 -0.41 -1.44
N THR A 306 3.67 -0.21 -1.55
CA THR A 306 4.28 0.51 -2.68
C THR A 306 3.99 -0.20 -4.01
N VAL A 307 4.06 -1.53 -4.04
CA VAL A 307 3.66 -2.32 -5.22
C VAL A 307 2.16 -2.21 -5.48
N ALA A 308 1.31 -2.29 -4.46
CA ALA A 308 -0.14 -2.09 -4.61
C ALA A 308 -0.46 -0.73 -5.25
N ALA A 309 0.21 0.32 -4.80
CA ALA A 309 0.04 1.67 -5.34
C ALA A 309 0.58 1.82 -6.77
N THR A 310 1.70 1.17 -7.09
CA THR A 310 2.23 1.13 -8.46
C THR A 310 1.26 0.42 -9.42
N ILE A 311 0.68 -0.70 -8.97
CA ILE A 311 -0.36 -1.43 -9.71
C ILE A 311 -1.61 -0.57 -9.85
N SER A 312 -2.05 0.12 -8.80
CA SER A 312 -3.22 0.99 -8.85
C SER A 312 -3.03 2.16 -9.82
N LYS A 313 -1.85 2.77 -9.85
CA LYS A 313 -1.53 3.83 -10.82
C LYS A 313 -1.47 3.31 -12.25
N THR A 314 -0.94 2.10 -12.45
CA THR A 314 -0.93 1.42 -13.76
C THR A 314 -2.34 1.12 -14.23
N LEU A 315 -3.19 0.56 -13.37
CA LEU A 315 -4.60 0.27 -13.67
C LEU A 315 -5.36 1.56 -13.99
N LEU A 316 -5.22 2.60 -13.18
CA LEU A 316 -5.84 3.91 -13.44
C LEU A 316 -5.43 4.44 -14.82
N SER A 317 -4.13 4.40 -15.13
CA SER A 317 -3.60 4.86 -16.43
C SER A 317 -4.14 4.05 -17.61
N CYS A 318 -4.30 2.72 -17.46
CA CYS A 318 -4.96 1.88 -18.46
C CYS A 318 -6.44 2.27 -18.61
N ARG A 319 -7.17 2.44 -17.51
CA ARG A 319 -8.59 2.82 -17.51
C ARG A 319 -8.79 4.16 -18.23
N GLU A 320 -8.00 5.17 -17.91
CA GLU A 320 -8.06 6.50 -18.54
C GLU A 320 -7.77 6.43 -20.04
N LYS A 321 -6.69 5.75 -20.45
CA LYS A 321 -6.33 5.62 -21.87
C LYS A 321 -7.39 4.87 -22.68
N LEU A 322 -8.17 4.01 -22.02
CA LEU A 322 -9.26 3.26 -22.64
C LEU A 322 -10.63 3.94 -22.51
N ASN A 323 -10.72 5.05 -21.77
CA ASN A 323 -11.97 5.66 -21.29
C ASN A 323 -12.88 4.60 -20.63
N TYR A 324 -12.29 3.75 -19.79
CA TYR A 324 -12.99 2.73 -19.03
C TYR A 324 -13.40 3.28 -17.67
N THR A 325 -14.70 3.30 -17.40
CA THR A 325 -15.29 3.72 -16.12
C THR A 325 -15.82 2.53 -15.32
N GLY A 326 -15.53 1.29 -15.75
CA GLY A 326 -15.91 0.12 -14.98
C GLY A 326 -15.15 0.05 -13.65
N GLU A 327 -15.80 -0.55 -12.67
CA GLU A 327 -15.44 -0.47 -11.27
C GLU A 327 -15.00 -1.85 -10.76
N GLY A 328 -14.01 -1.86 -9.87
CA GLY A 328 -13.51 -3.08 -9.24
C GLY A 328 -13.00 -4.16 -10.20
N ALA A 329 -12.72 -5.33 -9.63
CA ALA A 329 -12.49 -6.54 -10.39
C ALA A 329 -13.83 -7.25 -10.65
N ALA A 330 -14.28 -7.26 -11.91
CA ALA A 330 -15.55 -7.84 -12.32
C ALA A 330 -15.34 -8.93 -13.37
N ASN A 331 -16.08 -10.04 -13.26
CA ASN A 331 -16.00 -11.18 -14.18
C ASN A 331 -14.58 -11.76 -14.34
N GLY A 332 -13.74 -11.68 -13.30
CA GLY A 332 -12.34 -12.14 -13.35
C GLY A 332 -11.37 -11.17 -14.02
N ASN A 333 -11.82 -9.96 -14.38
CA ASN A 333 -11.03 -8.94 -15.09
C ASN A 333 -10.97 -7.63 -14.30
N LEU A 334 -9.87 -6.91 -14.44
CA LEU A 334 -9.72 -5.53 -13.94
C LEU A 334 -10.22 -4.50 -14.96
N ILE A 335 -10.16 -4.84 -16.25
CA ILE A 335 -10.74 -4.09 -17.36
C ILE A 335 -11.39 -5.08 -18.33
N ASP A 336 -12.68 -4.91 -18.59
CA ASP A 336 -13.42 -5.72 -19.57
C ASP A 336 -14.15 -4.81 -20.58
N LEU A 337 -13.65 -4.77 -21.81
CA LEU A 337 -14.13 -3.96 -22.92
C LEU A 337 -14.31 -4.84 -24.16
N PRO A 338 -15.35 -5.70 -24.20
CA PRO A 338 -15.54 -6.66 -25.29
C PRO A 338 -15.76 -5.98 -26.64
N ALA A 339 -16.35 -4.77 -26.66
CA ALA A 339 -16.52 -3.98 -27.88
C ALA A 339 -15.20 -3.53 -28.54
N LYS A 340 -14.10 -3.54 -27.77
CA LYS A 340 -12.75 -3.23 -28.25
C LYS A 340 -11.84 -4.46 -28.29
N ASP A 341 -12.38 -5.66 -28.01
CA ASP A 341 -11.61 -6.90 -27.84
C ASP A 341 -10.49 -6.76 -26.79
N ILE A 342 -10.78 -6.07 -25.68
CA ILE A 342 -9.84 -5.85 -24.58
C ILE A 342 -10.40 -6.50 -23.33
N SER A 343 -9.63 -7.42 -22.74
CA SER A 343 -9.91 -8.05 -21.44
C SER A 343 -8.59 -8.15 -20.71
N LEU A 344 -8.39 -7.34 -19.66
CA LEU A 344 -7.17 -7.35 -18.85
C LEU A 344 -7.44 -8.02 -17.51
N THR A 345 -6.86 -9.21 -17.33
CA THR A 345 -6.94 -10.00 -16.10
C THR A 345 -5.86 -9.61 -15.10
N ASN A 346 -6.02 -10.03 -13.83
CA ASN A 346 -4.94 -9.95 -12.85
C ASN A 346 -3.65 -10.69 -13.29
N SER A 347 -3.77 -11.81 -14.01
CA SER A 347 -2.61 -12.56 -14.55
C SER A 347 -1.87 -11.78 -15.62
N MET A 348 -2.57 -11.05 -16.49
CA MET A 348 -1.95 -10.17 -17.50
C MET A 348 -1.22 -9.00 -16.83
N PHE A 349 -1.79 -8.41 -15.79
CA PHE A 349 -1.11 -7.42 -14.97
C PHE A 349 0.16 -8.00 -14.35
N ARG A 350 0.09 -9.15 -13.67
CA ARG A 350 1.27 -9.78 -13.08
C ARG A 350 2.35 -10.08 -14.13
N ASP A 351 1.99 -10.62 -15.29
CA ASP A 351 2.93 -10.87 -16.38
C ASP A 351 3.57 -9.58 -16.91
N ALA A 352 2.81 -8.50 -17.08
CA ALA A 352 3.35 -7.22 -17.48
C ALA A 352 4.35 -6.67 -16.44
N PHE A 353 4.05 -6.78 -15.15
CA PHE A 353 4.98 -6.41 -14.07
C PHE A 353 6.23 -7.33 -14.03
N ASN A 354 6.08 -8.64 -14.23
CA ASN A 354 7.22 -9.57 -14.35
C ASN A 354 8.16 -9.12 -15.47
N LYS A 355 7.61 -8.59 -16.57
CA LYS A 355 8.38 -8.10 -17.71
C LYS A 355 9.09 -6.78 -17.41
N THR A 356 8.39 -5.81 -16.82
CA THR A 356 8.90 -4.44 -16.64
C THR A 356 9.68 -4.19 -15.36
N ALA A 357 9.57 -5.04 -14.33
CA ALA A 357 10.32 -4.85 -13.08
C ALA A 357 11.83 -4.72 -13.36
N LEU A 358 12.50 -3.81 -12.64
CA LEU A 358 13.86 -3.39 -12.97
C LEU A 358 14.90 -4.24 -12.23
N TYR A 359 15.89 -4.74 -12.95
CA TYR A 359 17.15 -5.16 -12.32
C TYR A 359 18.12 -3.99 -12.29
N VAL A 360 18.82 -3.85 -11.17
CA VAL A 360 19.97 -2.94 -11.07
C VAL A 360 21.26 -3.71 -11.29
N SER A 361 22.38 -3.02 -11.55
CA SER A 361 23.70 -3.65 -11.57
C SER A 361 24.35 -3.57 -10.20
N THR A 362 25.13 -4.58 -9.81
CA THR A 362 25.99 -4.49 -8.61
C THR A 362 26.97 -3.31 -8.68
N ALA A 363 27.32 -2.86 -9.88
CA ALA A 363 28.19 -1.69 -10.07
C ALA A 363 27.50 -0.35 -9.74
N ASP A 364 26.17 -0.31 -9.72
CA ASP A 364 25.39 0.90 -9.41
C ASP A 364 25.14 1.05 -7.91
N TYR A 365 25.55 0.08 -7.10
CA TYR A 365 25.39 0.11 -5.66
C TYR A 365 26.19 1.26 -5.03
N ASP A 366 25.48 2.20 -4.39
CA ASP A 366 26.05 3.34 -3.70
C ASP A 366 25.45 3.47 -2.28
N PRO A 367 26.12 2.95 -1.24
CA PRO A 367 25.64 3.06 0.13
C PRO A 367 25.67 4.49 0.69
N THR A 368 26.22 5.47 -0.05
CA THR A 368 26.22 6.88 0.37
C THR A 368 24.94 7.63 0.01
N GLN A 369 24.13 7.06 -0.89
CA GLN A 369 22.77 7.57 -1.19
C GLN A 369 21.76 7.19 -0.10
N PHE A 370 22.18 6.38 0.87
CA PHE A 370 21.33 6.00 1.98
C PHE A 370 20.95 7.25 2.76
N GLU A 371 19.66 7.55 2.77
CA GLU A 371 19.17 8.65 3.60
C GLU A 371 19.31 8.21 5.05
N GLN A 372 20.16 8.92 5.81
CA GLN A 372 20.37 8.60 7.22
C GLN A 372 19.08 8.85 7.98
N HIS A 373 18.36 7.76 8.24
CA HIS A 373 17.23 7.72 9.15
C HIS A 373 17.73 7.41 10.57
N ASP A 374 16.84 7.47 11.56
CA ASP A 374 17.16 7.34 12.99
C ASP A 374 18.28 6.30 13.26
N LEU A 375 19.27 6.66 14.07
CA LEU A 375 20.45 5.83 14.36
C LEU A 375 20.08 4.44 14.90
N LEU A 376 18.88 4.28 15.47
CA LEU A 376 18.34 3.01 15.92
C LEU A 376 17.89 2.09 14.76
N LEU A 377 17.35 2.66 13.67
CA LEU A 377 16.94 1.95 12.47
C LEU A 377 18.14 1.61 11.56
N PHE A 378 19.24 2.35 11.68
CA PHE A 378 20.44 2.20 10.86
C PHE A 378 20.98 0.76 10.77
N ILE A 379 20.85 -0.09 11.80
CA ILE A 379 21.33 -1.49 11.74
C ILE A 379 20.38 -2.40 10.95
N LEU A 380 19.08 -2.11 10.98
CA LEU A 380 18.04 -2.88 10.29
C LEU A 380 17.98 -2.52 8.80
N ASP A 381 18.36 -1.29 8.46
CA ASP A 381 18.15 -0.71 7.14
C ASP A 381 19.40 -0.68 6.26
N ILE A 382 20.52 -1.31 6.66
CA ILE A 382 21.75 -1.30 5.87
C ILE A 382 21.47 -1.94 4.50
N PRO A 383 21.49 -1.17 3.39
CA PRO A 383 21.38 -1.75 2.08
C PRO A 383 22.68 -2.52 1.79
N THR A 384 22.58 -3.59 1.03
CA THR A 384 23.71 -4.42 0.63
C THR A 384 23.75 -4.55 -0.88
N PRO A 385 24.94 -4.71 -1.48
CA PRO A 385 25.02 -4.88 -2.92
C PRO A 385 24.27 -6.15 -3.35
N ILE A 386 23.62 -6.07 -4.52
CA ILE A 386 23.01 -7.25 -5.13
C ILE A 386 24.07 -8.26 -5.62
N LEU A 387 23.72 -9.55 -5.61
CA LEU A 387 24.57 -10.67 -6.01
C LEU A 387 24.85 -10.62 -7.52
N PRO A 388 26.12 -10.49 -7.94
CA PRO A 388 26.48 -10.59 -9.34
C PRO A 388 26.07 -11.95 -9.93
N GLY A 389 25.32 -11.94 -11.02
CA GLY A 389 24.93 -13.15 -11.76
C GLY A 389 23.73 -13.93 -11.19
N ALA A 390 23.24 -13.59 -10.00
CA ALA A 390 21.99 -14.14 -9.45
C ALA A 390 21.15 -13.10 -8.67
N PRO A 391 20.93 -11.89 -9.23
CA PRO A 391 20.19 -10.83 -8.52
C PRO A 391 18.74 -11.23 -8.22
N PHE A 392 18.17 -12.15 -8.99
CA PHE A 392 16.82 -12.69 -8.80
C PHE A 392 16.63 -13.43 -7.46
N ILE A 393 17.69 -13.90 -6.82
CA ILE A 393 17.59 -14.48 -5.46
C ILE A 393 17.21 -13.40 -4.45
N GLN A 394 17.63 -12.16 -4.64
CA GLN A 394 17.28 -11.03 -3.75
C GLN A 394 16.04 -10.30 -4.25
N MET A 395 15.93 -10.08 -5.56
CA MET A 395 14.95 -9.17 -6.15
C MET A 395 13.70 -9.87 -6.72
N GLY A 396 13.66 -11.20 -6.75
CA GLY A 396 12.61 -11.91 -7.49
C GLY A 396 12.70 -11.57 -8.97
N TRP A 397 11.58 -11.18 -9.58
CA TRP A 397 11.53 -10.61 -10.93
C TRP A 397 12.20 -9.24 -11.04
N GLY A 398 12.45 -8.51 -9.95
CA GLY A 398 13.08 -7.19 -9.98
C GLY A 398 12.37 -6.18 -9.07
N TYR A 399 12.89 -4.96 -9.12
CA TYR A 399 12.33 -3.81 -8.40
C TYR A 399 11.08 -3.26 -9.10
N VAL A 400 10.05 -2.97 -8.31
CA VAL A 400 8.80 -2.35 -8.74
C VAL A 400 8.63 -1.01 -8.01
N GLY A 401 8.47 0.05 -8.80
CA GLY A 401 8.25 1.42 -8.33
C GLY A 401 7.59 2.27 -9.42
N PRO A 402 7.39 3.58 -9.19
CA PRO A 402 6.69 4.47 -10.12
C PRO A 402 7.32 4.53 -11.52
N GLU A 403 8.61 4.19 -11.65
CA GLU A 403 9.36 4.23 -12.90
C GLU A 403 8.81 3.29 -13.98
N ILE A 404 8.21 2.15 -13.58
CA ILE A 404 7.78 1.12 -14.53
C ILE A 404 6.35 1.32 -15.04
N VAL A 405 5.60 2.29 -14.50
CA VAL A 405 4.15 2.44 -14.78
C VAL A 405 3.89 2.60 -16.27
N ASN A 406 4.59 3.50 -16.95
CA ASN A 406 4.36 3.78 -18.37
C ASN A 406 4.68 2.58 -19.26
N ASP A 407 5.82 1.92 -19.03
CA ASP A 407 6.24 0.74 -19.78
C ASP A 407 5.24 -0.41 -19.59
N THR A 408 4.75 -0.57 -18.36
CA THR A 408 3.77 -1.61 -18.02
C THR A 408 2.43 -1.35 -18.69
N VAL A 409 1.97 -0.10 -18.70
CA VAL A 409 0.77 0.32 -19.45
C VAL A 409 0.94 0.05 -20.95
N ASP A 410 2.10 0.36 -21.53
CA ASP A 410 2.33 0.16 -22.95
C ASP A 410 2.39 -1.32 -23.34
N ILE A 411 2.90 -2.20 -22.47
CA ILE A 411 2.80 -3.66 -22.64
C ILE A 411 1.35 -4.13 -22.54
N LEU A 412 0.62 -3.72 -21.50
CA LEU A 412 -0.79 -4.12 -21.28
C LEU A 412 -1.70 -3.69 -22.44
N LEU A 413 -1.42 -2.54 -23.04
CA LEU A 413 -2.17 -2.00 -24.18
C LEU A 413 -1.60 -2.44 -25.54
N GLY A 414 -0.62 -3.34 -25.57
CA GLY A 414 -0.06 -3.93 -26.79
C GLY A 414 0.71 -2.94 -27.69
N LYS A 415 1.19 -1.82 -27.13
CA LYS A 415 1.94 -0.80 -27.88
C LYS A 415 3.42 -1.13 -28.05
N THR A 416 3.96 -1.91 -27.13
CA THR A 416 5.37 -2.31 -27.11
C THR A 416 5.46 -3.81 -26.93
N GLN A 417 6.38 -4.44 -27.66
CA GLN A 417 6.75 -5.84 -27.41
C GLN A 417 7.85 -5.89 -26.36
N TYR A 418 7.75 -6.85 -25.46
CA TYR A 418 8.74 -7.08 -24.44
C TYR A 418 9.92 -7.90 -24.98
N GLU A 419 11.12 -7.36 -24.81
CA GLU A 419 12.37 -8.08 -25.07
C GLU A 419 13.10 -8.26 -23.73
N PRO A 420 13.27 -9.51 -23.23
CA PRO A 420 13.82 -9.74 -21.90
C PRO A 420 15.31 -9.40 -21.82
N SER A 421 15.70 -8.66 -20.78
CA SER A 421 17.11 -8.47 -20.44
C SER A 421 17.78 -9.81 -20.10
N LEU A 422 19.12 -9.84 -20.07
CA LEU A 422 19.86 -11.05 -19.70
C LEU A 422 19.48 -11.51 -18.28
N GLU A 423 19.36 -10.58 -17.34
CA GLU A 423 18.95 -10.86 -15.96
C GLU A 423 17.57 -11.51 -15.91
N LYS A 424 16.61 -11.03 -16.73
CA LYS A 424 15.27 -11.61 -16.85
C LYS A 424 15.28 -13.01 -17.42
N GLN A 425 16.06 -13.26 -18.47
CA GLN A 425 16.23 -14.59 -19.05
C GLN A 425 16.82 -15.60 -18.04
N LEU A 426 17.67 -15.13 -17.12
CA LEU A 426 18.22 -15.95 -16.04
C LEU A 426 17.24 -16.12 -14.87
N ALA A 427 16.42 -15.11 -14.59
CA ALA A 427 15.43 -15.11 -13.52
C ALA A 427 14.22 -15.99 -13.84
N GLU A 428 13.75 -16.01 -15.09
CA GLU A 428 12.56 -16.75 -15.52
C GLU A 428 12.53 -18.22 -15.06
N PRO A 429 13.54 -19.07 -15.35
CA PRO A 429 13.52 -20.46 -14.90
C PRO A 429 13.54 -20.60 -13.36
N TYR A 430 14.13 -19.64 -12.65
CA TYR A 430 14.13 -19.64 -11.20
C TYR A 430 12.75 -19.26 -10.64
N MET A 431 12.16 -18.19 -11.16
CA MET A 431 10.84 -17.69 -10.72
C MET A 431 9.73 -18.68 -11.08
N ASP A 432 9.82 -19.36 -12.21
CA ASP A 432 8.92 -20.46 -12.58
C ASP A 432 9.02 -21.61 -11.58
N ALA A 433 10.24 -22.02 -11.20
CA ALA A 433 10.44 -23.06 -10.20
C ALA A 433 9.88 -22.66 -8.82
N VAL A 434 10.03 -21.40 -8.42
CA VAL A 434 9.42 -20.85 -7.19
C VAL A 434 7.90 -20.89 -7.26
N TYR A 435 7.31 -20.49 -8.38
CA TYR A 435 5.86 -20.52 -8.58
C TYR A 435 5.30 -21.95 -8.56
N GLU A 436 5.95 -22.90 -9.23
CA GLU A 436 5.57 -24.32 -9.19
C GLU A 436 5.70 -24.93 -7.79
N LEU A 437 6.74 -24.56 -7.04
CA LEU A 437 6.91 -24.98 -5.65
C LEU A 437 5.74 -24.50 -4.79
N ARG A 438 5.39 -23.21 -4.88
CA ARG A 438 4.25 -22.62 -4.16
C ARG A 438 2.94 -23.29 -4.56
N LYS A 439 2.68 -23.50 -5.85
CA LYS A 439 1.48 -24.23 -6.31
C LYS A 439 1.42 -25.65 -5.77
N THR A 440 2.54 -26.36 -5.74
CA THR A 440 2.60 -27.74 -5.23
C THR A 440 2.33 -27.77 -3.73
N PHE A 441 2.91 -26.86 -2.95
CA PHE A 441 2.68 -26.79 -1.51
C PHE A 441 1.23 -26.37 -1.19
N TRP A 442 0.80 -25.23 -1.71
CA TRP A 442 -0.51 -24.64 -1.40
C TRP A 442 -1.69 -25.33 -2.10
N GLY A 443 -1.47 -26.01 -3.24
CA GLY A 443 -2.50 -26.79 -3.91
C GLY A 443 -2.90 -28.06 -3.14
N ASN A 444 -2.06 -28.51 -2.21
CA ASN A 444 -2.33 -29.61 -1.28
C ASN A 444 -2.71 -29.11 0.13
N TRP A 445 -2.93 -27.79 0.30
CA TRP A 445 -3.20 -27.15 1.59
C TRP A 445 -4.64 -26.60 1.67
N PRO A 446 -5.29 -26.64 2.85
CA PRO A 446 -4.86 -27.35 4.06
C PRO A 446 -4.82 -28.86 3.82
N LEU A 447 -3.84 -29.52 4.40
CA LEU A 447 -3.77 -30.98 4.37
C LEU A 447 -5.06 -31.54 4.97
N GLY A 448 -5.66 -32.56 4.34
CA GLY A 448 -6.78 -33.27 4.94
C GLY A 448 -6.38 -33.82 6.32
N GLU A 449 -7.34 -33.94 7.25
CA GLU A 449 -7.11 -34.40 8.64
C GLU A 449 -6.28 -35.70 8.70
N GLU A 450 -6.51 -36.63 7.77
CA GLU A 450 -5.80 -37.90 7.64
C GLU A 450 -4.32 -37.73 7.20
N GLU A 451 -4.03 -36.77 6.32
CA GLU A 451 -2.69 -36.48 5.82
C GLU A 451 -1.88 -35.62 6.80
N TYR A 452 -2.56 -34.70 7.50
CA TYR A 452 -2.00 -33.97 8.65
C TYR A 452 -1.58 -34.95 9.77
N ASN A 453 -2.48 -35.85 10.19
CA ASN A 453 -2.18 -36.83 11.23
C ASN A 453 -1.03 -37.76 10.82
N ARG A 454 -0.95 -38.15 9.54
CA ARG A 454 0.16 -38.95 9.00
C ARG A 454 1.51 -38.24 9.11
N LEU A 455 1.55 -36.94 8.84
CA LEU A 455 2.79 -36.14 8.88
C LEU A 455 3.23 -35.78 10.31
N VAL A 456 2.26 -35.61 11.23
CA VAL A 456 2.52 -35.27 12.64
C VAL A 456 2.89 -36.50 13.47
N GLU A 457 2.33 -37.68 13.16
CA GLU A 457 2.56 -38.91 13.94
C GLU A 457 3.70 -39.80 13.40
N GLY A 458 4.18 -39.55 12.17
CA GLY A 458 5.33 -40.24 11.55
C GLY A 458 4.96 -41.33 10.54
#